data_AF-A0A2J6WPA5-F1
#
_entry.id   AF-A0A2J6WPA5-F1
#
_cell.length_a   1.000
_cell.length_b   1.000
_cell.length_c   1.000
_cell.angle_alpha   90.00
_cell.angle_beta   90.00
_cell.angle_gamma   90.00
#
_symmetry.space_group_name_H-M   'P 1'
#
loop_
_entity.id
_entity.type
_entity.pdbx_description
1 polymer ?
#
loop_
_entity_poly.entity_id
_entity_poly.type
_entity_poly.pdbx_seq_one_letter_code
_entity_poly.pdbx_strand_id
1 'polypeptide(L)'
;MGKIKISKNIVKFLKGAHPLFKFFSLIIIFFSLGLFNSLVLVILYFVTALSIILMLDGLIFFKQIKTIYPILLLVLIYSFFLTFESSLSFHLIIQYFILRSMELLTMLAFSYIFIKTSSKYQLIRISVFILYPFTYLIDKKVITNIMVDTLNIAPKMAKNLKDSISNMKNNGDRFYYIKILDISADFFNFIIDNPPETKKIPEHRLTKIVQFKNPRIHDYIFLLIITVVTIGTLSI
;
A
#
# COMPACT_ATOMS: atom_id res chain seq x y z
N MET A 1 -29.81 -2.14 16.68
CA MET A 1 -29.76 -1.74 15.25
C MET A 1 -29.04 -0.41 14.93
N GLY A 2 -28.57 0.38 15.93
CA GLY A 2 -27.91 1.69 15.69
C GLY A 2 -26.40 1.68 15.37
N LYS A 3 -25.67 0.59 15.66
CA LYS A 3 -24.19 0.54 15.55
C LYS A 3 -23.65 0.49 14.10
N ILE A 4 -24.48 0.17 13.10
CA ILE A 4 -24.04 -0.03 11.70
C ILE A 4 -23.97 1.29 10.90
N LYS A 5 -24.60 2.38 11.36
CA LYS A 5 -24.59 3.66 10.61
C LYS A 5 -23.29 4.44 10.76
N ILE A 6 -22.69 4.46 11.96
CA ILE A 6 -21.46 5.22 12.24
C ILE A 6 -20.25 4.59 11.51
N SER A 7 -20.12 3.26 11.54
CA SER A 7 -19.03 2.55 10.84
C SER A 7 -19.05 2.79 9.33
N LYS A 8 -20.23 2.81 8.72
CA LYS A 8 -20.38 3.13 7.28
C LYS A 8 -19.96 4.56 6.96
N ASN A 9 -20.20 5.52 7.85
CA ASN A 9 -19.85 6.92 7.64
C ASN A 9 -18.34 7.17 7.70
N ILE A 10 -17.62 6.53 8.62
CA ILE A 10 -16.15 6.64 8.71
C ILE A 10 -15.49 6.04 7.47
N VAL A 11 -15.91 4.85 7.05
CA VAL A 11 -15.40 4.23 5.81
C VAL A 11 -15.73 5.07 4.58
N LYS A 12 -16.93 5.65 4.51
CA LYS A 12 -17.34 6.55 3.41
C LYS A 12 -16.51 7.84 3.42
N PHE A 13 -16.19 8.39 4.59
CA PHE A 13 -15.29 9.52 4.74
C PHE A 13 -13.88 9.18 4.23
N LEU A 14 -13.28 8.07 4.68
CA LEU A 14 -11.95 7.64 4.21
C LEU A 14 -11.92 7.35 2.71
N LYS A 15 -12.98 6.77 2.13
CA LYS A 15 -13.07 6.59 0.67
C LYS A 15 -13.23 7.91 -0.09
N GLY A 16 -13.87 8.91 0.53
CA GLY A 16 -14.14 10.22 -0.05
C GLY A 16 -13.03 11.26 0.17
N ALA A 17 -12.09 10.99 1.09
CA ALA A 17 -11.02 11.91 1.45
C ALA A 17 -10.03 12.13 0.28
N HIS A 18 -9.43 13.32 0.25
CA HIS A 18 -8.51 13.71 -0.80
C HIS A 18 -7.28 12.76 -0.84
N PRO A 19 -6.89 12.22 -2.02
CA PRO A 19 -5.84 11.21 -2.13
C PRO A 19 -4.49 11.63 -1.54
N LEU A 20 -4.04 12.86 -1.82
CA LEU A 20 -2.79 13.38 -1.27
C LEU A 20 -2.82 13.48 0.26
N PHE A 21 -3.97 13.86 0.84
CA PHE A 21 -4.08 14.01 2.29
C PHE A 21 -4.04 12.64 2.97
N LYS A 22 -4.67 11.62 2.38
CA LYS A 22 -4.51 10.23 2.84
C LYS A 22 -3.06 9.76 2.76
N PHE A 23 -2.37 10.09 1.67
CA PHE A 23 -0.97 9.73 1.47
C PHE A 23 -0.04 10.42 2.47
N PHE A 24 -0.15 11.74 2.64
CA PHE A 24 0.63 12.48 3.63
C PHE A 24 0.31 12.05 5.06
N SER A 25 -0.96 11.76 5.36
CA SER A 25 -1.35 11.19 6.66
C SER A 25 -0.65 9.85 6.92
N LEU A 26 -0.61 8.97 5.92
CA LEU A 26 0.10 7.69 6.00
C LEU A 26 1.60 7.90 6.26
N ILE A 27 2.23 8.83 5.53
CA ILE A 27 3.64 9.18 5.70
C ILE A 27 3.90 9.69 7.12
N ILE A 28 3.09 10.64 7.60
CA ILE A 28 3.25 11.21 8.95
C ILE A 28 3.12 10.12 10.01
N ILE A 29 2.15 9.21 9.88
CA ILE A 29 2.01 8.07 10.78
C ILE A 29 3.26 7.18 10.75
N PHE A 30 3.81 6.88 9.57
CA PHE A 30 5.00 6.03 9.48
C PHE A 30 6.24 6.69 10.08
N PHE A 31 6.45 7.98 9.80
CA PHE A 31 7.51 8.75 10.45
C PHE A 31 7.31 8.78 11.96
N SER A 32 6.08 8.96 12.43
CA SER A 32 5.81 9.00 13.87
C SER A 32 6.10 7.68 14.56
N LEU A 33 5.77 6.54 13.94
CA LEU A 33 6.08 5.22 14.48
C LEU A 33 7.58 4.91 14.45
N GLY A 34 8.32 5.45 13.47
CA GLY A 34 9.76 5.23 13.35
C GLY A 34 10.60 6.15 14.23
N LEU A 35 10.17 7.39 14.44
CA LEU A 35 10.90 8.42 15.18
C LEU A 35 10.64 8.40 16.69
N PHE A 36 9.43 7.99 17.11
CA PHE A 36 9.03 8.07 18.52
C PHE A 36 9.02 6.69 19.15
N ASN A 37 9.90 6.48 20.14
CA ASN A 37 9.85 5.32 21.03
C ASN A 37 8.71 5.46 22.08
N SER A 38 7.57 6.03 21.68
CA SER A 38 6.41 6.26 22.55
C SER A 38 5.43 5.10 22.42
N LEU A 39 5.45 4.22 23.42
CA LEU A 39 4.51 3.09 23.51
C LEU A 39 3.03 3.55 23.47
N VAL A 40 2.73 4.72 24.03
CA VAL A 40 1.37 5.30 24.01
C VAL A 40 0.92 5.60 22.58
N LEU A 41 1.77 6.21 21.76
CA LEU A 41 1.47 6.55 20.37
C LEU A 41 1.30 5.29 19.52
N VAL A 42 2.16 4.29 19.71
CA VAL A 42 2.05 3.00 19.01
C VAL A 42 0.73 2.31 19.35
N ILE A 43 0.33 2.26 20.63
CA ILE A 43 -0.95 1.68 21.05
C ILE A 43 -2.13 2.46 20.45
N LEU A 44 -2.09 3.80 20.51
CA LEU A 44 -3.16 4.65 19.98
C LEU A 44 -3.37 4.41 18.48
N TYR A 45 -2.29 4.41 17.70
CA TYR A 45 -2.36 4.16 16.26
C TYR A 45 -2.76 2.72 15.95
N PHE A 46 -2.25 1.74 16.70
CA PHE A 46 -2.63 0.34 16.52
C PHE A 46 -4.13 0.12 16.75
N VAL A 47 -4.68 0.63 17.86
CA VAL A 47 -6.12 0.51 18.18
C VAL A 47 -6.97 1.23 17.14
N THR A 48 -6.53 2.40 16.68
CA THR A 48 -7.20 3.16 15.62
C THR A 48 -7.23 2.37 14.30
N ALA A 49 -6.08 1.83 13.89
CA ALA A 49 -5.96 1.05 12.66
C ALA A 49 -6.81 -0.22 12.71
N LEU A 50 -6.76 -0.95 13.84
CA LEU A 50 -7.54 -2.17 14.04
C LEU A 50 -9.04 -1.87 13.98
N SER A 51 -9.48 -0.78 14.61
CA SER A 51 -10.88 -0.33 14.56
C SER A 51 -11.35 -0.07 13.13
N ILE A 52 -10.54 0.60 12.31
CA ILE A 52 -10.87 0.87 10.91
C ILE A 52 -10.85 -0.41 10.07
N ILE A 53 -9.89 -1.32 10.29
CA ILE A 53 -9.81 -2.61 9.59
C ILE A 53 -11.06 -3.44 9.83
N LEU A 54 -11.51 -3.52 11.08
CA LEU A 54 -12.75 -4.24 11.43
C LEU A 54 -13.97 -3.63 10.70
N MET A 55 -13.96 -2.34 10.41
CA MET A 55 -15.00 -1.68 9.59
C MET A 55 -14.85 -1.90 8.08
N LEU A 56 -13.64 -2.23 7.58
CA LEU A 56 -13.29 -2.34 6.15
C LEU A 56 -13.33 -3.77 5.59
N ASP A 57 -13.84 -4.74 6.35
CA ASP A 57 -13.76 -6.20 6.11
C ASP A 57 -12.44 -6.81 6.63
N GLY A 58 -12.39 -6.97 7.96
CA GLY A 58 -11.20 -7.46 8.67
C GLY A 58 -10.79 -8.88 8.32
N LEU A 59 -11.70 -9.73 7.85
CA LEU A 59 -11.38 -11.12 7.46
C LEU A 59 -10.39 -11.18 6.31
N ILE A 60 -10.53 -10.28 5.33
CA ILE A 60 -9.62 -10.19 4.19
C ILE A 60 -8.22 -9.75 4.66
N PHE A 61 -8.15 -8.83 5.62
CA PHE A 61 -6.88 -8.38 6.19
C PHE A 61 -6.13 -9.52 6.89
N PHE A 62 -6.79 -10.30 7.74
CA PHE A 62 -6.15 -11.44 8.40
C PHE A 62 -5.71 -12.53 7.42
N LYS A 63 -6.47 -12.73 6.32
CA LYS A 63 -6.05 -13.64 5.25
C LYS A 63 -4.76 -13.16 4.56
N GLN A 64 -4.60 -11.85 4.35
CA GLN A 64 -3.38 -11.27 3.78
C GLN A 64 -2.20 -11.36 4.76
N ILE A 65 -2.42 -11.07 6.06
CA ILE A 65 -1.40 -11.27 7.09
C ILE A 65 -0.95 -12.73 7.11
N LYS A 66 -1.87 -13.70 7.02
CA LYS A 66 -1.54 -15.12 7.01
C LYS A 66 -0.56 -15.47 5.87
N THR A 67 -0.67 -14.83 4.71
CA THR A 67 0.24 -15.05 3.58
C THR A 67 1.65 -14.54 3.85
N ILE A 68 1.79 -13.41 4.56
CA ILE A 68 3.10 -12.82 4.90
C ILE A 68 3.62 -13.24 6.28
N TYR A 69 2.83 -13.98 7.05
CA TYR A 69 3.14 -14.37 8.43
C TYR A 69 4.51 -15.03 8.60
N PRO A 70 4.98 -15.93 7.71
CA PRO A 70 6.31 -16.53 7.87
C PRO A 70 7.44 -15.49 7.79
N ILE A 71 7.33 -14.53 6.87
CA ILE A 71 8.30 -13.43 6.72
C ILE A 71 8.22 -12.51 7.94
N LEU A 72 7.00 -12.18 8.38
CA LEU A 72 6.78 -11.35 9.56
C LEU A 72 7.38 -12.02 10.80
N LEU A 73 7.14 -13.31 11.00
CA LEU A 73 7.70 -14.09 12.11
C LEU A 73 9.23 -14.09 12.08
N LEU A 74 9.83 -14.27 10.89
CA LEU A 74 11.29 -14.22 10.73
C LEU A 74 11.86 -12.85 11.10
N VAL A 75 11.26 -11.76 10.60
CA VAL A 75 11.66 -10.38 10.93
C VAL A 75 11.55 -10.13 12.43
N LEU A 76 10.49 -10.62 13.07
CA LEU A 76 10.30 -10.51 14.50
C LEU A 76 11.37 -11.28 15.29
N ILE A 77 11.62 -12.54 14.95
CA ILE A 77 12.67 -13.36 15.59
C ILE A 77 14.03 -12.69 15.43
N TYR A 78 14.36 -12.23 14.23
CA TYR A 78 15.62 -11.53 13.97
C TYR A 78 15.74 -10.23 14.79
N SER A 79 14.66 -9.44 14.87
CA SER A 79 14.61 -8.22 15.68
C SER A 79 14.79 -8.53 17.17
N PHE A 80 14.22 -9.62 17.67
CA PHE A 80 14.39 -10.08 19.04
C PHE A 80 15.86 -10.39 19.35
N PHE A 81 16.54 -11.15 18.49
CA PHE A 81 17.95 -11.46 18.66
C PHE A 81 18.87 -10.25 18.52
N LEU A 82 18.57 -9.29 17.65
CA LEU A 82 19.31 -8.03 17.55
C LEU A 82 19.19 -7.17 18.82
N THR A 83 18.13 -7.35 19.61
CA THR A 83 17.90 -6.59 20.84
C THR A 83 18.66 -7.19 22.04
N PHE A 84 19.30 -8.36 21.89
CA PHE A 84 20.20 -8.93 22.91
C PHE A 84 21.54 -8.18 22.92
N GLU A 85 21.55 -7.00 23.52
CA GLU A 85 22.78 -6.43 24.09
C GLU A 85 22.96 -6.92 25.53
N SER A 86 24.20 -7.23 25.91
CA SER A 86 24.56 -7.82 27.22
C SER A 86 24.24 -6.92 28.42
N SER A 87 23.83 -5.67 28.19
CA SER A 87 23.51 -4.65 29.20
C SER A 87 22.00 -4.49 29.49
N LEU A 88 21.12 -5.07 28.67
CA LEU A 88 19.67 -4.92 28.82
C LEU A 88 19.07 -6.06 29.65
N SER A 89 18.17 -5.73 30.56
CA SER A 89 17.39 -6.75 31.27
C SER A 89 16.44 -7.47 30.31
N PHE A 90 16.21 -8.76 30.54
CA PHE A 90 15.31 -9.56 29.72
C PHE A 90 13.89 -8.95 29.61
N HIS A 91 13.43 -8.28 30.66
CA HIS A 91 12.16 -7.57 30.63
C HIS A 91 12.14 -6.43 29.60
N LEU A 92 13.21 -5.62 29.54
CA LEU A 92 13.34 -4.53 28.56
C LEU A 92 13.39 -5.08 27.13
N ILE A 93 14.08 -6.20 26.91
CA ILE A 93 14.13 -6.87 25.60
C ILE A 93 12.72 -7.25 25.13
N ILE A 94 11.90 -7.84 26.00
CA ILE A 94 10.50 -8.19 25.67
C ILE A 94 9.67 -6.93 25.37
N GLN A 95 9.82 -5.87 26.16
CA GLN A 95 9.08 -4.61 25.93
C GLN A 95 9.42 -4.01 24.57
N TYR A 96 10.70 -3.91 24.22
CA TYR A 96 11.15 -3.43 22.91
C TYR A 96 10.64 -4.32 21.78
N PHE A 97 10.69 -5.63 21.95
CA PHE A 97 10.18 -6.57 20.97
C PHE A 97 8.67 -6.38 20.71
N ILE A 98 7.87 -6.27 21.76
CA ILE A 98 6.42 -6.02 21.64
C ILE A 98 6.17 -4.69 20.94
N LEU A 99 6.89 -3.63 21.32
CA LEU A 99 6.77 -2.31 20.71
C LEU A 99 7.05 -2.36 19.20
N ARG A 100 8.19 -2.94 18.79
CA ARG A 100 8.56 -3.09 17.36
C ARG A 100 7.57 -3.95 16.59
N SER A 101 7.04 -5.00 17.21
CA SER A 101 5.99 -5.83 16.61
C SER A 101 4.73 -5.03 16.34
N MET A 102 4.29 -4.22 17.31
CA MET A 102 3.12 -3.38 17.17
C MET A 102 3.32 -2.27 16.13
N GLU A 103 4.48 -1.64 16.08
CA GLU A 103 4.83 -0.66 15.03
C GLU A 103 4.68 -1.27 13.64
N LEU A 104 5.31 -2.44 13.40
CA LEU A 104 5.26 -3.13 12.12
C LEU A 104 3.82 -3.49 11.72
N LEU A 105 3.04 -4.06 12.65
CA LEU A 105 1.64 -4.40 12.40
C LEU A 105 0.80 -3.15 12.12
N THR A 106 1.08 -2.05 12.82
CA THR A 106 0.39 -0.76 12.60
C THR A 106 0.70 -0.19 11.21
N MET A 107 1.95 -0.25 10.77
CA MET A 107 2.35 0.18 9.41
C MET A 107 1.65 -0.65 8.33
N LEU A 108 1.61 -1.98 8.50
CA LEU A 108 0.88 -2.88 7.59
C LEU A 108 -0.63 -2.60 7.59
N ALA A 109 -1.20 -2.34 8.76
CA ALA A 109 -2.61 -2.01 8.92
C ALA A 109 -2.99 -0.72 8.18
N PHE A 110 -2.23 0.36 8.37
CA PHE A 110 -2.49 1.62 7.66
C PHE A 110 -2.19 1.53 6.16
N SER A 111 -1.19 0.74 5.74
CA SER A 111 -0.97 0.42 4.32
C SER A 111 -2.20 -0.24 3.70
N TYR A 112 -2.78 -1.24 4.38
CA TYR A 112 -4.00 -1.91 3.93
C TYR A 112 -5.18 -0.95 3.83
N ILE A 113 -5.40 -0.12 4.87
CA ILE A 113 -6.46 0.89 4.89
C ILE A 113 -6.30 1.85 3.70
N PHE A 114 -5.09 2.35 3.47
CA PHE A 114 -4.80 3.27 2.38
C PHE A 114 -5.09 2.64 1.01
N ILE A 115 -4.65 1.40 0.77
CA ILE A 115 -4.91 0.69 -0.48
C ILE A 115 -6.41 0.43 -0.67
N LYS A 116 -7.11 -0.04 0.36
CA LYS A 116 -8.54 -0.39 0.27
C LYS A 116 -9.47 0.81 0.14
N THR A 117 -9.06 1.96 0.66
CA THR A 117 -9.86 3.20 0.59
C THR A 117 -9.49 4.07 -0.61
N SER A 118 -8.50 3.67 -1.41
CA SER A 118 -8.05 4.40 -2.59
C SER A 118 -8.44 3.68 -3.88
N SER A 119 -8.87 4.45 -4.88
CA SER A 119 -9.11 3.87 -6.21
C SER A 119 -7.79 3.70 -6.97
N LYS A 120 -7.76 2.81 -7.96
CA LYS A 120 -6.58 2.59 -8.82
C LYS A 120 -6.05 3.90 -9.40
N TYR A 121 -6.93 4.76 -9.91
CA TYR A 121 -6.57 6.06 -10.46
C TYR A 121 -6.02 7.05 -9.41
N GLN A 122 -6.49 6.98 -8.16
CA GLN A 122 -5.94 7.79 -7.08
C GLN A 122 -4.50 7.38 -6.76
N LEU A 123 -4.22 6.08 -6.75
CA LEU A 123 -2.85 5.56 -6.54
C LEU A 123 -1.91 6.02 -7.65
N ILE A 124 -2.33 5.97 -8.93
CA ILE A 124 -1.54 6.50 -10.06
C ILE A 124 -1.19 7.97 -9.86
N ARG A 125 -2.19 8.79 -9.53
CA ARG A 125 -1.99 10.22 -9.35
C ARG A 125 -0.96 10.50 -8.26
N ILE A 126 -1.01 9.74 -7.17
CA ILE A 126 -0.03 9.80 -6.08
C ILE A 126 1.35 9.37 -6.58
N SER A 127 1.47 8.26 -7.32
CA SER A 127 2.74 7.83 -7.90
C SER A 127 3.35 8.88 -8.83
N VAL A 128 2.55 9.48 -9.72
CA VAL A 128 3.00 10.56 -10.61
C VAL A 128 3.36 11.82 -9.82
N PHE A 129 2.65 12.11 -8.72
CA PHE A 129 2.97 13.22 -7.82
C PHE A 129 4.32 13.01 -7.10
N ILE A 130 4.60 11.80 -6.59
CA ILE A 130 5.88 11.47 -5.95
C ILE A 130 7.04 11.62 -6.94
N LEU A 131 6.80 11.29 -8.21
CA LEU A 131 7.79 11.43 -9.28
C LEU A 131 7.89 12.85 -9.84
N TYR A 132 6.97 13.76 -9.47
CA TYR A 132 6.95 15.12 -9.99
C TYR A 132 8.23 15.93 -9.71
N PRO A 133 8.86 15.85 -8.51
CA PRO A 133 10.13 16.51 -8.27
C PRO A 133 11.25 16.06 -9.20
N PHE A 134 11.19 14.85 -9.77
CA PHE A 134 12.19 14.30 -10.69
C PHE A 134 11.95 14.68 -12.16
N THR A 135 10.98 15.56 -12.43
CA THR A 135 10.63 15.95 -13.81
C THR A 135 11.72 16.76 -14.52
N TYR A 136 12.75 17.21 -13.80
CA TYR A 136 13.96 17.76 -14.40
C TYR A 136 14.82 16.69 -15.12
N LEU A 137 14.64 15.39 -14.80
CA LEU A 137 15.35 14.28 -15.45
C LEU A 137 14.51 13.56 -16.50
N ILE A 138 13.20 13.46 -16.28
CA ILE A 138 12.29 12.69 -17.13
C ILE A 138 11.00 13.48 -17.31
N ASP A 139 10.56 13.69 -18.56
CA ASP A 139 9.31 14.40 -18.83
C ASP A 139 8.14 13.71 -18.11
N LYS A 140 7.39 14.49 -17.34
CA LYS A 140 6.16 14.09 -16.65
C LYS A 140 5.19 13.33 -17.57
N LYS A 141 5.11 13.74 -18.83
CA LYS A 141 4.24 13.11 -19.85
C LYS A 141 4.66 11.65 -20.08
N VAL A 142 5.97 11.39 -20.17
CA VAL A 142 6.52 10.05 -20.37
C VAL A 142 6.20 9.15 -19.17
N ILE A 143 6.47 9.61 -17.95
CA ILE A 143 6.16 8.85 -16.72
C ILE A 143 4.66 8.53 -16.64
N THR A 144 3.82 9.52 -16.93
CA THR A 144 2.36 9.36 -16.88
C THR A 144 1.89 8.34 -17.92
N ASN A 145 2.41 8.40 -19.15
CA ASN A 145 2.08 7.46 -20.22
C ASN A 145 2.46 6.03 -19.83
N ILE A 146 3.70 5.82 -19.35
CA ILE A 146 4.16 4.51 -18.90
C ILE A 146 3.24 3.96 -17.81
N MET A 147 2.87 4.76 -16.80
CA MET A 147 2.00 4.32 -15.71
C MET A 147 0.58 3.94 -16.20
N VAL A 148 0.01 4.72 -17.12
CA VAL A 148 -1.33 4.46 -17.67
C VAL A 148 -1.31 3.23 -18.58
N ASP A 149 -0.32 3.12 -19.46
CA ASP A 149 -0.16 1.99 -20.37
C ASP A 149 0.06 0.69 -19.60
N THR A 150 0.95 0.71 -18.59
CA THR A 150 1.19 -0.43 -17.70
C THR A 150 -0.10 -0.91 -17.04
N LEU A 151 -0.96 -0.01 -16.57
CA LEU A 151 -2.21 -0.38 -15.92
C LEU A 151 -3.27 -0.92 -16.87
N ASN A 152 -3.26 -0.50 -18.13
CA ASN A 152 -4.14 -1.04 -19.15
C ASN A 152 -3.68 -2.44 -19.61
N ILE A 153 -2.38 -2.67 -19.66
CA ILE A 153 -1.80 -3.93 -20.14
C ILE A 153 -1.74 -4.99 -19.03
N ALA A 154 -1.39 -4.63 -17.79
CA ALA A 154 -1.27 -5.57 -16.66
C ALA A 154 -2.44 -6.55 -16.50
N PRO A 155 -3.73 -6.15 -16.56
CA PRO A 155 -4.83 -7.11 -16.49
C PRO A 155 -4.92 -8.02 -17.72
N LYS A 156 -4.56 -7.53 -18.92
CA LYS A 156 -4.51 -8.33 -20.15
C LYS A 156 -3.39 -9.37 -20.07
N MET A 157 -2.21 -8.96 -19.60
CA MET A 157 -1.07 -9.84 -19.32
C MET A 157 -1.45 -10.94 -18.31
N ALA A 158 -2.08 -10.57 -17.19
CA ALA A 158 -2.50 -11.54 -16.19
C ALA A 158 -3.52 -12.54 -16.72
N LYS A 159 -4.45 -12.10 -17.58
CA LYS A 159 -5.41 -12.97 -18.25
C LYS A 159 -4.71 -13.92 -19.22
N ASN A 160 -3.84 -13.39 -20.09
CA ASN A 160 -3.12 -14.22 -21.06
C ASN A 160 -2.24 -15.27 -20.37
N LEU A 161 -1.51 -14.88 -19.31
CA LEU A 161 -0.73 -15.83 -18.51
C LEU A 161 -1.62 -16.94 -17.93
N LYS A 162 -2.79 -16.59 -17.41
CA LYS A 162 -3.76 -17.57 -16.88
C LYS A 162 -4.23 -18.52 -17.98
N ASP A 163 -4.57 -18.00 -19.15
CA ASP A 163 -5.06 -18.77 -20.29
C ASP A 163 -3.96 -19.72 -20.83
N SER A 164 -2.70 -19.26 -20.94
CA SER A 164 -1.55 -20.09 -21.31
C SER A 164 -1.31 -21.23 -20.30
N ILE A 165 -1.34 -20.93 -19.00
CA ILE A 165 -1.19 -21.94 -17.95
C ILE A 165 -2.33 -22.96 -17.99
N SER A 166 -3.58 -22.51 -18.22
CA SER A 166 -4.73 -23.40 -18.34
C SER A 166 -4.66 -24.31 -19.56
N ASN A 167 -4.23 -23.80 -20.72
CA ASN A 167 -4.03 -24.61 -21.92
C ASN A 167 -2.94 -25.67 -21.72
N MET A 168 -1.83 -25.31 -21.06
CA MET A 168 -0.77 -26.27 -20.75
C MET A 168 -1.20 -27.34 -19.75
N LYS A 169 -2.05 -27.00 -18.76
CA LYS A 169 -2.61 -27.96 -17.81
C LYS A 169 -3.53 -28.97 -18.50
N ASN A 170 -4.31 -28.53 -19.48
CA ASN A 170 -5.22 -29.38 -20.24
C ASN A 170 -4.49 -30.31 -21.20
N ASN A 171 -3.31 -29.93 -21.68
CA ASN A 171 -2.49 -30.73 -22.58
C ASN A 171 -1.63 -31.81 -21.87
N GLY A 172 -1.79 -31.99 -20.55
CA GLY A 172 -1.27 -33.17 -19.83
C GLY A 172 0.25 -33.20 -19.60
N ASP A 173 0.97 -32.13 -19.87
CA ASP A 173 2.43 -32.14 -19.79
C ASP A 173 2.95 -32.13 -18.35
N ARG A 174 3.51 -33.28 -17.94
CA ARG A 174 4.00 -33.55 -16.58
C ARG A 174 5.36 -32.92 -16.24
N PHE A 175 5.94 -32.09 -17.10
CA PHE A 175 7.24 -31.43 -16.87
C PHE A 175 7.08 -29.93 -16.63
N TYR A 176 6.76 -29.55 -15.40
CA TYR A 176 6.52 -28.16 -15.00
C TYR A 176 7.77 -27.25 -15.07
N TYR A 177 8.98 -27.79 -15.02
CA TYR A 177 10.22 -26.98 -14.96
C TYR A 177 10.72 -26.49 -16.32
N ILE A 178 10.68 -27.34 -17.37
CA ILE A 178 11.10 -26.95 -18.73
C ILE A 178 10.13 -25.92 -19.32
N LYS A 179 8.85 -25.97 -18.91
CA LYS A 179 7.79 -25.09 -19.41
C LYS A 179 7.71 -23.71 -18.79
N ILE A 180 8.34 -23.46 -17.64
CA ILE A 180 8.35 -22.08 -17.08
C ILE A 180 9.14 -21.15 -18.00
N LEU A 181 10.21 -21.66 -18.63
CA LEU A 181 10.96 -20.92 -19.65
C LEU A 181 10.09 -20.67 -20.88
N ASP A 182 9.36 -21.67 -21.37
CA ASP A 182 8.42 -21.51 -22.50
C ASP A 182 7.27 -20.54 -22.17
N ILE A 183 6.68 -20.61 -20.97
CA ILE A 183 5.65 -19.66 -20.50
C ILE A 183 6.21 -18.25 -20.43
N SER A 184 7.45 -18.08 -19.96
CA SER A 184 8.09 -16.77 -19.92
C SER A 184 8.38 -16.24 -21.33
N ALA A 185 8.81 -17.10 -22.26
CA ALA A 185 9.02 -16.73 -23.66
C ALA A 185 7.71 -16.33 -24.34
N ASP A 186 6.65 -17.13 -24.21
CA ASP A 186 5.30 -16.81 -24.71
C ASP A 186 4.74 -15.53 -24.09
N PHE A 187 5.04 -15.31 -22.80
CA PHE A 187 4.68 -14.08 -22.11
C PHE A 187 5.43 -12.87 -22.66
N PHE A 188 6.76 -12.96 -22.86
CA PHE A 188 7.54 -11.87 -23.45
C PHE A 188 7.16 -11.61 -24.91
N ASN A 189 6.94 -12.66 -25.71
CA ASN A 189 6.44 -12.56 -27.07
C ASN A 189 5.07 -11.89 -27.08
N PHE A 190 4.16 -12.24 -26.17
CA PHE A 190 2.90 -11.54 -26.04
C PHE A 190 3.08 -10.03 -25.77
N ILE A 191 4.06 -9.62 -24.95
CA ILE A 191 4.35 -8.20 -24.69
C ILE A 191 4.87 -7.51 -25.95
N ILE A 192 5.78 -8.16 -26.68
CA ILE A 192 6.40 -7.65 -27.90
C ILE A 192 5.37 -7.55 -29.03
N ASP A 193 4.49 -8.55 -29.16
CA ASP A 193 3.47 -8.67 -30.20
C ASP A 193 2.22 -7.85 -29.90
N ASN A 194 2.00 -7.51 -28.62
CA ASN A 194 0.92 -6.62 -28.17
C ASN A 194 1.51 -5.40 -27.46
N PRO A 195 2.33 -4.58 -28.16
CA PRO A 195 2.76 -3.33 -27.58
C PRO A 195 1.51 -2.54 -27.18
N PRO A 196 1.56 -1.74 -26.09
CA PRO A 196 0.43 -0.92 -25.71
C PRO A 196 -0.07 -0.19 -26.96
N GLU A 197 -1.39 -0.22 -27.19
CA GLU A 197 -2.01 0.67 -28.17
C GLU A 197 -1.69 2.10 -27.70
N THR A 198 -0.55 2.61 -28.13
CA THR A 198 -0.09 3.98 -27.95
C THR A 198 -0.90 4.86 -28.89
N LYS A 199 -2.24 4.74 -28.83
CA LYS A 199 -3.11 5.84 -29.24
C LYS A 199 -2.66 6.99 -28.36
N LYS A 200 -1.88 7.91 -28.94
CA LYS A 200 -1.38 9.13 -28.29
C LYS A 200 -2.52 9.66 -27.44
N ILE A 201 -2.48 9.40 -26.13
CA ILE A 201 -3.56 9.84 -25.25
C ILE A 201 -3.44 11.36 -25.35
N PRO A 202 -4.46 12.06 -25.88
CA PRO A 202 -4.31 13.48 -26.15
C PRO A 202 -3.93 14.18 -24.84
N GLU A 203 -2.97 15.10 -24.89
CA GLU A 203 -2.35 15.68 -23.68
C GLU A 203 -3.37 16.22 -22.67
N HIS A 204 -4.49 16.74 -23.17
CA HIS A 204 -5.63 17.20 -22.38
C HIS A 204 -6.26 16.09 -21.50
N ARG A 205 -6.25 14.82 -21.94
CA ARG A 205 -6.73 13.67 -21.17
C ARG A 205 -5.70 13.23 -20.13
N LEU A 206 -4.42 13.23 -20.48
CA LEU A 206 -3.33 12.88 -19.55
C LEU A 206 -3.27 13.87 -18.38
N THR A 207 -3.35 15.16 -18.68
CA THR A 207 -3.41 16.21 -17.64
C THR A 207 -4.63 16.04 -16.73
N LYS A 208 -5.82 15.75 -17.27
CA LYS A 208 -7.02 15.42 -16.45
C LYS A 208 -6.86 14.15 -15.59
N ILE A 209 -6.14 13.14 -16.08
CA ILE A 209 -5.88 11.91 -15.33
C ILE A 209 -4.97 12.18 -14.14
N VAL A 210 -3.98 13.05 -14.28
CA VAL A 210 -3.00 13.39 -13.23
C VAL A 210 -3.49 14.50 -12.29
N GLN A 211 -4.45 15.32 -12.71
CA GLN A 211 -4.92 16.45 -11.91
C GLN A 211 -5.71 16.00 -10.67
N PHE A 212 -5.29 16.48 -9.50
CA PHE A 212 -6.04 16.37 -8.26
C PHE A 212 -7.23 17.32 -8.27
N LYS A 213 -8.35 16.89 -7.67
CA LYS A 213 -9.47 17.80 -7.41
C LYS A 213 -9.07 18.72 -6.26
N ASN A 214 -9.68 19.89 -6.17
CA ASN A 214 -9.44 20.74 -5.01
C ASN A 214 -9.86 20.02 -3.72
N PRO A 215 -8.99 19.99 -2.69
CA PRO A 215 -9.32 19.40 -1.40
C PRO A 215 -10.47 20.17 -0.73
N ARG A 216 -11.26 19.46 0.06
CA ARG A 216 -12.34 20.06 0.87
C ARG A 216 -11.77 20.46 2.23
N ILE A 217 -12.46 21.36 2.94
CA ILE A 217 -12.05 21.80 4.28
C ILE A 217 -11.81 20.63 5.25
N HIS A 218 -12.63 19.58 5.18
CA HIS A 218 -12.49 18.40 6.01
C HIS A 218 -11.19 17.61 5.75
N ASP A 219 -10.63 17.68 4.55
CA ASP A 219 -9.35 17.03 4.24
C ASP A 219 -8.20 17.74 4.98
N TYR A 220 -8.22 19.07 5.02
CA TYR A 220 -7.27 19.88 5.79
C TYR A 220 -7.37 19.62 7.29
N ILE A 221 -8.59 19.59 7.83
CA ILE A 221 -8.82 19.28 9.25
C ILE A 221 -8.29 17.87 9.58
N PHE A 222 -8.53 16.89 8.71
CA PHE A 222 -8.06 15.51 8.90
C PHE A 222 -6.53 15.42 8.99
N LEU A 223 -5.81 16.04 8.05
CA LEU A 223 -4.35 16.06 8.08
C LEU A 223 -3.81 16.86 9.27
N LEU A 224 -4.45 17.99 9.61
CA LEU A 224 -4.06 18.81 10.75
C LEU A 224 -4.16 18.01 12.06
N ILE A 225 -5.26 17.28 12.29
CA ILE A 225 -5.44 16.46 13.50
C ILE A 225 -4.30 15.45 13.63
N ILE A 226 -3.98 14.71 12.55
CA ILE A 226 -2.90 13.72 12.57
C ILE A 226 -1.54 14.38 12.81
N THR A 227 -1.32 15.54 12.21
CA THR A 227 -0.08 16.31 12.38
C THR A 227 0.07 16.81 13.81
N VAL A 228 -0.98 17.38 14.40
CA VAL A 228 -0.99 17.88 15.79
C VAL A 228 -0.80 16.74 16.78
N VAL A 229 -1.45 15.59 16.59
CA VAL A 229 -1.23 14.41 17.44
C VAL A 229 0.24 13.97 17.36
N THR A 230 0.81 13.94 16.15
CA THR A 230 2.20 13.54 15.93
C THR A 230 3.22 14.53 16.51
N ILE A 231 2.97 15.84 16.39
CA ILE A 231 3.86 16.88 16.94
C ILE A 231 3.68 16.99 18.45
N GLY A 232 2.45 16.87 18.97
CA GLY A 232 2.20 16.89 20.41
C GLY A 232 2.94 15.76 21.15
N THR A 233 3.19 14.64 20.47
CA THR A 233 4.02 13.55 21.01
C THR A 233 5.52 13.76 20.90
N LEU A 234 6.02 14.73 20.11
CA LEU A 234 7.43 15.15 20.14
C LEU A 234 7.78 15.89 21.44
N SER A 235 6.80 16.58 22.02
CA SER A 235 6.98 17.43 23.20
C SER A 235 6.80 16.71 24.54
N ILE A 236 6.46 15.42 24.53
CA ILE A 236 6.33 14.55 25.72
C ILE A 236 7.49 13.57 25.71
#